data_AF-A0A822CVH8-F1
#
_entry.id   AF-A0A822CVH8-F1
#
_cell.length_a   1.000
_cell.length_b   1.000
_cell.length_c   1.000
_cell.angle_alpha   90.00
_cell.angle_beta   90.00
_cell.angle_gamma   90.00
#
_symmetry.space_group_name_H-M   'P 1'
#
loop_
_entity.id
_entity.type
_entity.pdbx_description
1 polymer ?
#
loop_
_entity_poly.entity_id
_entity_poly.type
_entity_poly.pdbx_seq_one_letter_code
_entity_poly.pdbx_strand_id
1 'polypeptide(L)'
;MTKRISFVRGFRVPKEKDINEALGNDASFSNEFKRSFNSLPHPTSDLDWLANYKEKGQTYKRFLNQCPFVNNNSSSQKYIYLTLLDNDNRLSLLNIDRLIDYTQRFFQMEIKLLPLFTNFNWNEKKKTWICTMKSKNDSIKDITLRTRYNSTSEHSQICVHNILNLLKTSLPN
;
A
#
# COMPACT_ATOMS: atom_id res chain seq x y z
N MET A 1 -3.70 12.29 37.26
CA MET A 1 -2.69 11.23 37.13
C MET A 1 -3.16 10.28 36.05
N THR A 2 -2.51 10.26 34.89
CA THR A 2 -2.80 9.30 33.82
C THR A 2 -2.35 7.91 34.27
N LYS A 3 -3.29 6.95 34.31
CA LYS A 3 -3.01 5.56 34.67
C LYS A 3 -1.96 5.02 33.70
N ARG A 4 -0.79 4.60 34.21
CA ARG A 4 0.28 4.04 33.37
C ARG A 4 -0.12 2.63 32.97
N ILE A 5 -0.33 2.42 31.68
CA ILE A 5 -0.76 1.13 31.15
C ILE A 5 0.48 0.28 30.87
N SER A 6 0.39 -0.98 31.27
CA SER A 6 1.51 -1.93 31.18
C SER A 6 1.46 -2.68 29.86
N PHE A 7 2.62 -3.15 29.40
CA PHE A 7 2.66 -4.13 28.31
C PHE A 7 1.88 -5.40 28.69
N VAL A 8 1.41 -6.12 27.67
CA VAL A 8 0.82 -7.44 27.82
C VAL A 8 1.74 -8.37 28.62
N ARG A 9 1.15 -9.25 29.44
CA ARG A 9 1.90 -10.15 30.32
C ARG A 9 2.98 -10.92 29.56
N GLY A 10 4.22 -10.75 30.01
CA GLY A 10 5.37 -11.46 29.48
C GLY A 10 5.93 -10.92 28.16
N PHE A 11 5.45 -9.77 27.67
CA PHE A 11 6.17 -8.96 26.70
C PHE A 11 7.39 -8.31 27.35
N ARG A 12 8.47 -8.18 26.59
CA ARG A 12 9.70 -7.52 27.01
C ARG A 12 10.13 -6.60 25.89
N VAL A 13 10.40 -5.33 26.21
CA VAL A 13 10.91 -4.37 25.24
C VAL A 13 12.23 -4.90 24.69
N PRO A 14 12.39 -5.02 23.36
CA PRO A 14 13.63 -5.49 22.75
C PRO A 14 14.82 -4.62 23.15
N LYS A 15 15.92 -5.27 23.53
CA LYS A 15 17.21 -4.62 23.78
C LYS A 15 18.06 -4.64 22.51
N GLU A 16 19.17 -3.90 22.52
CA GLU A 16 20.12 -3.87 21.40
C GLU A 16 20.59 -5.26 20.96
N LYS A 17 20.80 -6.19 21.91
CA LYS A 17 21.12 -7.58 21.61
C LYS A 17 20.01 -8.28 20.81
N ASP A 18 18.75 -8.09 21.20
CA ASP A 18 17.59 -8.69 20.52
C ASP A 18 17.43 -8.12 19.11
N ILE A 19 17.70 -6.82 18.93
CA ILE A 19 17.70 -6.15 17.61
C ILE A 19 18.81 -6.75 16.73
N ASN A 20 20.04 -6.86 17.25
CA ASN A 20 21.16 -7.44 16.51
C ASN A 20 20.90 -8.91 16.14
N GLU A 21 20.32 -9.69 17.03
CA GLU A 21 19.93 -11.09 16.75
C GLU A 21 18.81 -11.17 15.71
N ALA A 22 17.82 -10.28 15.78
CA ALA A 22 16.72 -10.23 14.81
C ALA A 22 17.22 -9.84 13.42
N LEU A 23 18.11 -8.85 13.30
CA LEU A 23 18.66 -8.41 12.01
C LEU A 23 19.70 -9.40 11.44
N GLY A 24 20.47 -10.05 12.30
CA GLY A 24 21.58 -10.92 11.89
C GLY A 24 22.77 -10.12 11.33
N ASN A 25 23.61 -10.80 10.54
CA ASN A 25 24.85 -10.25 9.97
C ASN A 25 24.67 -9.70 8.54
N ASP A 26 23.47 -9.24 8.18
CA ASP A 26 23.23 -8.69 6.85
C ASP A 26 23.88 -7.30 6.72
N ALA A 27 24.75 -7.16 5.71
CA ALA A 27 25.50 -5.93 5.45
C ALA A 27 24.58 -4.73 5.09
N SER A 28 23.34 -4.99 4.71
CA SER A 28 22.34 -3.95 4.37
C SER A 28 21.90 -3.13 5.58
N PHE A 29 22.09 -3.64 6.81
CA PHE A 29 21.70 -2.93 8.04
C PHE A 29 22.87 -2.13 8.61
N SER A 30 23.04 -0.90 8.10
CA SER A 30 24.03 0.04 8.63
C SER A 30 23.77 0.39 10.11
N ASN A 31 24.81 0.86 10.81
CA ASN A 31 24.65 1.35 12.18
C ASN A 31 23.70 2.56 12.26
N GLU A 32 23.62 3.36 11.20
CA GLU A 32 22.68 4.48 11.10
C GLU A 32 21.23 3.99 11.02
N PHE A 33 20.97 2.95 10.21
CA PHE A 33 19.67 2.30 10.16
C PHE A 33 19.26 1.75 11.53
N LYS A 34 20.18 1.09 12.25
CA LYS A 34 19.91 0.59 13.62
C LYS A 34 19.56 1.70 14.61
N ARG A 35 20.16 2.88 14.46
CA ARG A 35 19.87 4.06 15.30
C ARG A 35 18.56 4.74 14.95
N SER A 36 18.01 4.51 13.76
CA SER A 36 16.71 5.06 13.36
C SER A 36 15.52 4.43 14.11
N PHE A 37 15.72 3.28 14.75
CA PHE A 37 14.68 2.66 15.56
C PHE A 37 14.47 3.45 16.86
N ASN A 38 13.34 4.14 16.94
CA ASN A 38 12.90 4.75 18.18
C ASN A 38 12.65 3.67 19.24
N SER A 39 12.85 4.04 20.51
CA SER A 39 12.44 3.20 21.63
C SER A 39 10.94 2.88 21.51
N LEU A 40 10.58 1.62 21.74
CA LEU A 40 9.19 1.20 21.69
C LEU A 40 8.36 2.02 22.72
N PRO A 41 7.30 2.71 22.29
CA PRO A 41 6.48 3.49 23.21
C PRO A 41 5.77 2.57 24.21
N HIS A 42 5.50 3.10 25.41
CA HIS A 42 4.61 2.42 26.33
C HIS A 42 3.16 2.50 25.82
N PRO A 43 2.33 1.49 26.13
CA PRO A 43 0.92 1.54 25.79
C PRO A 43 0.24 2.75 26.42
N THR A 44 -0.60 3.43 25.64
CA THR A 44 -1.32 4.63 26.09
C THR A 44 -2.77 4.36 26.47
N SER A 45 -3.31 3.22 26.01
CA SER A 45 -4.69 2.78 26.25
C SER A 45 -4.75 1.28 26.56
N ASP A 46 -5.78 0.83 27.27
CA ASP A 46 -6.05 -0.59 27.52
C ASP A 46 -6.50 -1.29 26.21
N LEU A 47 -6.80 -0.52 25.16
CA LEU A 47 -7.09 -1.01 23.80
C LEU A 47 -5.84 -1.05 22.91
N ASP A 48 -4.69 -0.59 23.41
CA ASP A 48 -3.44 -0.60 22.66
C ASP A 48 -3.03 -2.04 22.36
N TRP A 49 -2.50 -2.26 21.16
CA TRP A 49 -2.05 -3.58 20.72
C TRP A 49 -1.01 -4.17 21.67
N LEU A 50 -0.08 -3.33 22.13
CA LEU A 50 1.01 -3.73 23.02
C LEU A 50 0.54 -4.04 24.46
N ALA A 51 -0.67 -3.61 24.84
CA ALA A 51 -1.28 -3.93 26.11
C ALA A 51 -1.97 -5.31 26.10
N ASN A 52 -2.43 -5.77 24.93
CA ASN A 52 -3.29 -6.95 24.81
C ASN A 52 -2.65 -8.15 24.11
N TYR A 53 -1.73 -7.94 23.18
CA TYR A 53 -1.26 -8.99 22.28
C TYR A 53 0.23 -9.25 22.42
N LYS A 54 0.56 -10.49 22.81
CA LYS A 54 1.95 -10.96 22.87
C LYS A 54 2.28 -11.73 21.59
N GLU A 55 2.74 -11.01 20.57
CA GLU A 55 3.19 -11.63 19.34
C GLU A 55 4.56 -12.31 19.49
N LYS A 56 4.75 -13.39 18.75
CA LYS A 56 6.07 -13.98 18.56
C LYS A 56 6.80 -13.15 17.51
N GLY A 57 7.90 -12.50 17.91
CA GLY A 57 8.79 -11.85 16.96
C GLY A 57 9.38 -12.84 15.95
N GLN A 58 9.98 -12.31 14.89
CA GLN A 58 10.70 -13.08 13.88
C GLN A 58 12.06 -12.42 13.57
N THR A 59 13.03 -13.24 13.17
CA THR A 59 14.30 -12.73 12.65
C THR A 59 14.15 -12.38 11.18
N TYR A 60 15.00 -11.49 10.66
CA TYR A 60 15.06 -11.12 9.26
C TYR A 60 15.29 -12.35 8.36
N LYS A 61 16.18 -13.26 8.77
CA LYS A 61 16.37 -14.55 8.08
C LYS A 61 15.06 -15.38 8.00
N ARG A 62 14.28 -15.43 9.08
CA ARG A 62 12.99 -16.14 9.08
C ARG A 62 11.97 -15.45 8.19
N PHE A 63 11.94 -14.11 8.20
CA PHE A 63 11.12 -13.33 7.30
C PHE A 63 11.44 -13.64 5.83
N LEU A 64 12.71 -13.63 5.43
CA LEU A 64 13.14 -13.98 4.07
C LEU A 64 12.73 -15.41 3.68
N ASN A 65 12.85 -16.37 4.59
CA ASN A 65 12.46 -17.76 4.32
C ASN A 65 10.93 -17.95 4.19
N GLN A 66 10.14 -17.13 4.88
CA GLN A 66 8.68 -17.16 4.80
C GLN A 66 8.13 -16.38 3.61
N CYS A 67 8.95 -15.51 3.02
CA CYS A 67 8.59 -14.69 1.88
C CYS A 67 9.22 -15.25 0.59
N PRO A 68 8.54 -16.15 -0.14
CA PRO A 68 9.08 -16.80 -1.34
C PRO A 68 9.40 -15.83 -2.49
N PHE A 69 9.05 -14.56 -2.36
CA PHE A 69 9.22 -13.53 -3.39
C PHE A 69 10.48 -12.67 -3.22
N VAL A 70 11.10 -12.59 -2.03
CA VAL A 70 12.32 -11.76 -1.84
C VAL A 70 13.54 -12.32 -2.57
N ASN A 71 13.69 -13.65 -2.61
CA ASN A 71 14.92 -14.29 -3.10
C ASN A 71 14.80 -14.88 -4.51
N ASN A 72 13.62 -14.83 -5.12
CA ASN A 72 13.43 -15.34 -6.47
C ASN A 72 13.61 -14.20 -7.49
N ASN A 73 14.87 -13.91 -7.84
CA ASN A 73 15.27 -13.28 -9.11
C ASN A 73 14.91 -14.16 -10.33
N SER A 74 13.79 -14.87 -10.26
CA SER A 74 13.21 -15.55 -11.41
C SER A 74 12.79 -14.49 -12.43
N SER A 75 13.16 -14.70 -13.68
CA SER A 75 12.85 -13.91 -14.88
C SER A 75 11.36 -13.66 -15.16
N SER A 76 10.49 -13.96 -14.19
CA SER A 76 9.04 -13.71 -14.20
C SER A 76 8.63 -12.62 -13.21
N GLN A 77 9.55 -11.74 -12.79
CA GLN A 77 9.28 -10.69 -11.80
C GLN A 77 8.03 -9.89 -12.21
N LYS A 78 6.94 -10.12 -11.48
CA LYS A 78 5.63 -9.56 -11.77
C LYS A 78 5.64 -8.12 -11.27
N TYR A 79 5.28 -7.17 -12.11
CA TYR A 79 5.07 -5.79 -11.70
C TYR A 79 3.67 -5.65 -11.09
N ILE A 80 3.54 -4.84 -10.04
CA ILE A 80 2.23 -4.30 -9.68
C ILE A 80 2.11 -2.95 -10.36
N TYR A 81 1.10 -2.82 -11.19
CA TYR A 81 0.77 -1.55 -11.81
C TYR A 81 -0.18 -0.79 -10.91
N LEU A 82 0.24 0.39 -10.46
CA LEU A 82 -0.55 1.28 -9.63
C LEU A 82 -1.08 2.42 -10.48
N THR A 83 -2.39 2.63 -10.46
CA THR A 83 -3.05 3.79 -11.08
C THR A 83 -3.87 4.49 -10.01
N LEU A 84 -3.97 5.80 -10.11
CA LEU A 84 -4.71 6.61 -9.15
C LEU A 84 -5.99 7.09 -9.80
N LEU A 85 -7.11 6.92 -9.09
CA LEU A 85 -8.42 7.40 -9.49
C LEU A 85 -8.83 8.48 -8.52
N ASP A 86 -9.05 9.69 -9.03
CA ASP A 86 -9.44 10.83 -8.21
C ASP A 86 -10.63 11.54 -8.78
N ASN A 87 -11.58 11.82 -7.90
CA ASN A 87 -12.62 12.80 -8.11
C ASN A 87 -12.36 13.88 -7.05
N ASP A 88 -12.21 15.13 -7.48
CA ASP A 88 -11.96 16.30 -6.62
C ASP A 88 -10.52 16.55 -6.11
N ASN A 89 -9.48 16.15 -6.86
CA ASN A 89 -8.08 16.54 -6.59
C ASN A 89 -7.54 16.15 -5.19
N ARG A 90 -8.14 15.17 -4.53
CA ARG A 90 -7.75 14.69 -3.18
C ARG A 90 -6.41 13.97 -3.21
N LEU A 91 -5.96 13.48 -4.37
CA LEU A 91 -4.63 12.89 -4.54
C LEU A 91 -3.50 13.88 -4.26
N SER A 92 -3.74 15.19 -4.36
CA SER A 92 -2.74 16.21 -4.01
C SER A 92 -2.26 16.12 -2.55
N LEU A 93 -3.07 15.52 -1.68
CA LEU A 93 -2.74 15.30 -0.27
C LEU A 93 -1.96 13.99 -0.03
N LEU A 94 -1.90 13.11 -1.02
CA LEU A 94 -1.25 11.81 -0.91
C LEU A 94 0.21 11.90 -1.31
N ASN A 95 1.08 11.43 -0.43
CA ASN A 95 2.48 11.20 -0.77
C ASN A 95 2.59 9.88 -1.56
N ILE A 96 2.53 9.99 -2.89
CA ILE A 96 2.55 8.86 -3.82
C ILE A 96 3.85 8.06 -3.65
N ASP A 97 4.98 8.71 -3.44
CA ASP A 97 6.28 8.05 -3.26
C ASP A 97 6.27 7.14 -2.02
N ARG A 98 5.66 7.58 -0.91
CA ARG A 98 5.48 6.74 0.28
C ARG A 98 4.55 5.56 0.04
N LEU A 99 3.47 5.75 -0.73
CA LEU A 99 2.57 4.67 -1.10
C LEU A 99 3.29 3.62 -1.96
N ILE A 100 4.10 4.08 -2.92
CA ILE A 100 4.94 3.21 -3.75
C ILE A 100 5.93 2.44 -2.89
N ASP A 101 6.70 3.12 -2.04
CA ASP A 101 7.70 2.49 -1.18
C ASP A 101 7.05 1.46 -0.23
N TYR A 102 5.94 1.81 0.40
CA TYR A 102 5.18 0.87 1.23
C TYR A 102 4.72 -0.36 0.42
N THR A 103 4.13 -0.14 -0.75
CA THR A 103 3.57 -1.23 -1.57
C THR A 103 4.68 -2.13 -2.13
N GLN A 104 5.81 -1.54 -2.55
CA GLN A 104 7.02 -2.27 -2.96
C GLN A 104 7.51 -3.17 -1.84
N ARG A 105 7.64 -2.65 -0.61
CA ARG A 105 8.12 -3.42 0.54
C ARG A 105 7.13 -4.50 0.98
N PHE A 106 5.84 -4.17 0.97
CA PHE A 106 4.79 -5.07 1.44
C PHE A 106 4.62 -6.27 0.51
N PHE A 107 4.52 -6.03 -0.80
CA PHE A 107 4.34 -7.10 -1.79
C PHE A 107 5.65 -7.69 -2.29
N GLN A 108 6.78 -7.01 -2.05
CA GLN A 108 8.11 -7.39 -2.55
C GLN A 108 8.13 -7.48 -4.08
N MET A 109 7.42 -6.55 -4.72
CA MET A 109 7.24 -6.47 -6.15
C MET A 109 7.55 -5.05 -6.60
N GLU A 110 8.13 -4.90 -7.79
CA GLU A 110 8.33 -3.57 -8.36
C GLU A 110 6.96 -2.96 -8.68
N ILE A 111 6.75 -1.74 -8.19
CA ILE A 111 5.54 -0.97 -8.44
C ILE A 111 5.81 -0.01 -9.59
N LYS A 112 4.98 -0.10 -10.64
CA LYS A 112 5.01 0.82 -11.78
C LYS A 112 3.78 1.69 -11.75
N LEU A 113 3.98 3.00 -11.67
CA LEU A 113 2.87 3.94 -11.86
C LEU A 113 2.41 3.87 -13.32
N LEU A 114 1.11 3.66 -13.51
CA LEU A 114 0.44 3.89 -14.78
C LEU A 114 -0.07 5.33 -14.83
N PRO A 115 0.33 6.11 -15.83
CA PRO A 115 -0.06 7.51 -15.95
C PRO A 115 -1.46 7.60 -16.56
N LEU A 116 -2.51 7.26 -15.83
CA LEU A 116 -3.86 7.18 -16.42
C LEU A 116 -4.96 7.63 -15.48
N PHE A 117 -5.92 8.28 -16.11
CA PHE A 117 -7.01 9.09 -15.57
C PHE A 117 -6.55 10.51 -15.19
N THR A 118 -6.66 11.42 -16.15
CA THR A 118 -6.49 12.86 -15.89
C THR A 118 -7.72 13.46 -15.23
N ASN A 119 -8.87 12.80 -15.37
CA ASN A 119 -10.12 13.22 -14.75
C ASN A 119 -11.05 12.03 -14.55
N PHE A 120 -11.88 12.10 -13.52
CA PHE A 120 -12.87 11.09 -13.18
C PHE A 120 -14.12 11.73 -12.60
N ASN A 121 -15.16 11.88 -13.41
CA ASN A 121 -16.35 12.66 -13.05
C ASN A 121 -17.64 11.87 -13.17
N TRP A 122 -18.60 12.23 -12.32
CA TRP A 122 -19.96 11.74 -12.42
C TRP A 122 -20.77 12.55 -13.44
N ASN A 123 -21.47 11.85 -14.35
CA ASN A 123 -22.44 12.47 -15.24
C ASN A 123 -23.86 12.29 -14.69
N GLU A 124 -24.42 13.35 -14.13
CA GLU A 124 -25.77 13.33 -13.54
C GLU A 124 -26.88 12.98 -14.54
N LYS A 125 -26.78 13.49 -15.78
CA LYS A 125 -27.81 13.27 -16.81
C LYS A 125 -27.89 11.82 -17.23
N LYS A 126 -26.73 11.17 -17.36
CA LYS A 126 -26.61 9.77 -17.81
C LYS A 126 -26.54 8.77 -16.67
N LYS A 127 -26.37 9.25 -15.42
CA LYS A 127 -26.14 8.43 -14.22
C LYS A 127 -24.98 7.43 -14.42
N THR A 128 -23.88 7.92 -14.97
CA THR A 128 -22.68 7.13 -15.29
C THR A 128 -21.40 7.88 -14.92
N TRP A 129 -20.37 7.13 -14.54
CA TRP A 129 -19.01 7.68 -14.42
C TRP A 129 -18.37 7.88 -15.79
N ILE A 130 -17.63 8.97 -15.95
CA ILE A 130 -16.80 9.27 -17.12
C ILE A 130 -15.37 9.44 -16.65
N CYS A 131 -14.44 8.73 -17.28
CA CYS A 131 -13.03 8.93 -17.05
C CYS A 131 -12.35 9.51 -18.29
N THR A 132 -11.43 10.45 -18.07
CA THR A 132 -10.61 11.04 -19.13
C THR A 132 -9.24 10.39 -19.08
N MET A 133 -8.82 9.76 -20.16
CA MET A 133 -7.52 9.08 -20.25
C MET A 133 -6.64 9.77 -21.30
N LYS A 134 -5.35 9.93 -20.97
CA LYS A 134 -4.32 10.29 -21.95
C LYS A 134 -3.78 9.00 -22.59
N SER A 135 -3.90 8.88 -23.90
CA SER A 135 -3.38 7.73 -24.64
C SER A 135 -1.86 7.80 -24.78
N LYS A 136 -1.24 6.71 -25.26
CA LYS A 136 0.21 6.68 -25.60
C LYS A 136 0.58 7.73 -26.67
N ASN A 137 -0.37 8.17 -27.48
CA ASN A 137 -0.15 9.18 -28.54
C ASN A 137 -0.46 10.60 -28.06
N ASP A 138 -0.49 10.81 -26.74
CA ASP A 138 -0.85 12.08 -26.10
C ASP A 138 -2.28 12.59 -26.37
N SER A 139 -3.11 11.81 -27.06
CA SER A 139 -4.52 12.16 -27.26
C SER A 139 -5.32 11.94 -25.98
N ILE A 140 -6.17 12.92 -25.66
CA ILE A 140 -7.05 12.86 -24.50
C ILE A 140 -8.41 12.34 -24.95
N LYS A 141 -8.94 11.34 -24.26
CA LYS A 141 -10.23 10.73 -24.58
C LYS A 141 -11.09 10.54 -23.34
N ASP A 142 -12.33 10.99 -23.44
CA ASP A 142 -13.38 10.69 -22.46
C ASP A 142 -14.00 9.32 -22.76
N ILE A 143 -14.12 8.51 -21.72
CA ILE A 143 -14.65 7.17 -21.80
C ILE A 143 -15.76 7.05 -20.75
N THR A 144 -16.96 6.73 -21.22
CA THR A 144 -18.08 6.44 -20.33
C THR A 144 -17.90 5.04 -19.75
N LEU A 145 -17.87 4.96 -18.42
CA LEU A 145 -17.69 3.71 -17.71
C LEU A 145 -19.02 3.02 -17.50
N ARG A 146 -19.03 1.72 -17.72
CA ARG A 146 -20.20 0.90 -17.44
C ARG A 146 -20.51 0.98 -15.94
N THR A 147 -21.67 1.56 -15.62
CA THR A 147 -22.08 1.89 -14.27
C THR A 147 -23.43 1.26 -13.96
N ARG A 148 -23.58 0.74 -12.74
CA ARG A 148 -24.88 0.41 -12.15
C ARG A 148 -25.24 1.53 -11.18
N TYR A 149 -26.42 2.11 -11.33
CA TYR A 149 -26.92 3.14 -10.43
C TYR A 149 -28.22 2.66 -9.77
N ASN A 150 -28.31 2.85 -8.46
CA ASN A 150 -29.53 2.64 -7.68
C ASN A 150 -30.11 4.02 -7.34
N SER A 151 -31.27 4.35 -7.88
CA SER A 151 -31.94 5.64 -7.65
C SER A 151 -32.49 5.79 -6.24
N THR A 152 -32.81 4.70 -5.54
CA THR A 152 -33.37 4.75 -4.19
C THR A 152 -32.31 5.06 -3.14
N SER A 153 -31.12 4.48 -3.29
CA SER A 153 -30.01 4.66 -2.35
C SER A 153 -28.95 5.65 -2.85
N GLU A 154 -29.17 6.25 -4.02
CA GLU A 154 -28.23 7.11 -4.76
C GLU A 154 -26.84 6.50 -4.96
N HIS A 155 -26.74 5.18 -4.88
CA HIS A 155 -25.46 4.47 -4.90
C HIS A 155 -25.09 4.15 -6.35
N SER A 156 -23.85 4.47 -6.74
CA SER A 156 -23.28 4.10 -8.03
C SER A 156 -22.14 3.09 -7.87
N GLN A 157 -22.08 2.12 -8.79
CA GLN A 157 -21.04 1.10 -8.82
C GLN A 157 -20.46 1.00 -10.22
N ILE A 158 -19.14 1.04 -10.32
CA ILE A 158 -18.45 0.89 -11.60
C ILE A 158 -18.16 -0.59 -11.85
N CYS A 159 -18.37 -1.04 -13.09
CA CYS A 159 -17.97 -2.37 -13.50
C CYS A 159 -16.43 -2.46 -13.57
N VAL A 160 -15.83 -3.14 -12.60
CA VAL A 160 -14.36 -3.32 -12.48
C VAL A 160 -13.73 -3.83 -13.78
N HIS A 161 -14.38 -4.77 -14.46
CA HIS A 161 -13.88 -5.34 -15.71
C HIS A 161 -13.71 -4.28 -16.82
N ASN A 162 -14.57 -3.25 -16.85
CA ASN A 162 -14.49 -2.18 -17.83
C ASN A 162 -13.22 -1.33 -17.61
N ILE A 163 -12.94 -0.93 -16.36
CA ILE A 163 -11.72 -0.20 -15.99
C ILE A 163 -10.48 -1.04 -16.29
N LEU A 164 -10.47 -2.32 -15.90
CA LEU A 164 -9.31 -3.18 -16.10
C LEU A 164 -8.97 -3.36 -17.59
N ASN A 165 -9.98 -3.49 -18.46
CA ASN A 165 -9.75 -3.58 -19.89
C ASN A 165 -9.20 -2.28 -20.50
N LEU A 166 -9.59 -1.12 -19.98
CA LEU A 166 -8.98 0.16 -20.37
C LEU A 166 -7.51 0.20 -19.97
N LEU A 167 -7.19 -0.14 -18.72
CA LEU A 167 -5.82 -0.14 -18.21
C LEU A 167 -4.90 -1.11 -18.95
N LYS A 168 -5.41 -2.28 -19.35
CA LYS A 168 -4.65 -3.26 -20.16
C LYS A 168 -4.07 -2.66 -21.43
N THR A 169 -4.79 -1.76 -22.11
CA THR A 169 -4.31 -1.12 -23.35
C THR A 169 -3.06 -0.27 -23.14
N SER A 170 -2.79 0.10 -21.90
CA SER A 170 -1.71 1.01 -21.54
C SER A 170 -0.54 0.34 -20.84
N LEU A 171 -0.64 -0.96 -20.58
CA LEU A 171 0.50 -1.72 -20.09
C LEU A 171 1.63 -1.69 -21.14
N PRO A 172 2.90 -1.67 -20.70
CA PRO A 172 4.03 -1.93 -21.59
C PRO A 172 3.93 -3.37 -22.12
N ASN A 173 4.29 -3.57 -23.39
CA ASN A 173 4.34 -4.89 -24.02
C ASN A 173 5.46 -5.75 -23.46
#